data_AF-A0ABD0P845-F1
#
_entry.id   AF-A0ABD0P845-F1
#
_cell.length_a   1.000
_cell.length_b   1.000
_cell.length_c   1.000
_cell.angle_alpha   90.00
_cell.angle_beta   90.00
_cell.angle_gamma   90.00
#
_symmetry.space_group_name_H-M   'P 1'
#
loop_
_entity.id
_entity.type
_entity.pdbx_description
1 polymer ?
#
loop_
_entity_poly.entity_id
_entity_poly.type
_entity_poly.pdbx_seq_one_letter_code
_entity_poly.pdbx_strand_id
1 'polypeptide(L)'
;MELSTDVEKLSETSETQDTDTDDLLELNQFDGLPFSSRYYKLLRERKGLPVWGAKCEFMDSLMSSQIVIITGTAKTGQSTQ
;
A
#
# COMPACT_ATOMS: atom_id res chain seq x y z
N MET A 1 -2.17 54.27 20.41
CA MET A 1 -3.51 53.69 20.22
C MET A 1 -3.49 53.16 18.79
N GLU A 2 -3.03 51.92 18.58
CA GLU A 2 -3.80 50.68 18.81
C GLU A 2 -5.14 50.79 18.05
N LEU A 3 -5.54 49.96 17.08
CA LEU A 3 -5.09 48.67 16.57
C LEU A 3 -5.93 48.38 15.30
N SER A 4 -5.47 47.46 14.43
CA SER A 4 -6.25 46.54 13.56
C SER A 4 -5.56 46.39 12.19
N THR A 5 -4.39 45.76 12.13
CA THR A 5 -4.21 44.33 11.78
C THR A 5 -4.76 43.96 10.40
N ASP A 6 -3.97 44.25 9.38
CA ASP A 6 -4.02 43.59 8.08
C ASP A 6 -3.62 42.11 8.24
N VAL A 7 -4.54 41.25 7.84
CA VAL A 7 -4.40 39.80 7.77
C VAL A 7 -3.58 39.43 6.55
N GLU A 8 -2.28 39.67 6.57
CA GLU A 8 -1.36 39.06 5.60
C GLU A 8 0.06 39.08 6.17
N LYS A 9 0.44 37.97 6.81
CA LYS A 9 1.85 37.66 7.04
C LYS A 9 2.11 36.23 6.58
N LEU A 10 2.30 36.12 5.27
CA LEU A 10 3.05 35.04 4.66
C LEU A 10 4.51 35.23 5.11
N SER A 11 4.92 34.50 6.14
CA SER A 11 6.34 34.34 6.47
C SER A 11 6.69 32.88 6.36
N GLU A 12 7.26 32.53 5.22
CA GLU A 12 8.06 31.34 5.06
C GLU A 12 9.19 31.29 6.10
N THR A 13 9.59 30.05 6.38
CA THR A 13 10.79 29.60 7.10
C THR A 13 10.73 29.63 8.62
N SER A 14 10.44 28.47 9.21
CA SER A 14 11.45 27.75 10.00
C SER A 14 11.01 26.30 10.20
N GLU A 15 11.96 25.40 9.91
CA GLU A 15 11.97 23.99 10.32
C GLU A 15 11.06 23.07 9.49
N THR A 16 11.62 22.56 8.39
CA THR A 16 11.46 21.15 8.06
C THR A 16 11.81 20.34 9.30
N GLN A 17 10.82 20.16 10.17
CA GLN A 17 10.82 19.12 11.17
C GLN A 17 10.68 17.83 10.37
N ASP A 18 11.80 17.15 10.15
CA ASP A 18 11.85 15.73 9.80
C ASP A 18 11.04 15.00 10.88
N THR A 19 9.74 14.91 10.66
CA THR A 19 8.80 14.13 11.46
C THR A 19 8.40 12.98 10.56
N ASP A 20 9.26 11.97 10.61
CA ASP A 20 8.89 10.56 10.53
C ASP A 20 7.70 10.26 9.60
N THR A 21 7.94 10.29 8.30
CA THR A 21 7.08 9.60 7.32
C THR A 21 7.07 8.07 7.54
N ASP A 22 7.84 7.56 8.51
CA ASP A 22 7.94 6.15 8.90
C ASP A 22 6.75 5.67 9.77
N ASP A 23 5.96 6.58 10.35
CA ASP A 23 4.85 6.22 11.27
C ASP A 23 3.44 6.25 10.63
N LEU A 24 3.30 6.65 9.36
CA LEU A 24 2.00 6.63 8.69
C LEU A 24 1.69 5.25 8.09
N LEU A 25 1.04 4.39 8.87
CA LEU A 25 0.57 3.08 8.41
C LEU A 25 -0.40 3.19 7.23
N GLU A 26 -0.23 2.30 6.24
CA GLU A 26 -1.15 2.20 5.10
C GLU A 26 -2.56 1.85 5.58
N LEU A 27 -3.56 2.54 5.01
CA LEU A 27 -4.97 2.30 5.29
C LEU A 27 -5.50 1.16 4.42
N ASN A 28 -6.30 0.31 5.03
CA ASN A 28 -7.05 -0.72 4.34
C ASN A 28 -8.19 -0.09 3.53
N GLN A 29 -8.21 -0.32 2.23
CA GLN A 29 -9.25 0.23 1.33
C GLN A 29 -10.68 -0.26 1.64
N PHE A 30 -10.84 -1.37 2.38
CA PHE A 30 -12.16 -1.95 2.62
C PHE A 30 -12.89 -1.34 3.83
N ASP A 31 -12.17 -0.79 4.81
CA ASP A 31 -12.74 -0.20 6.03
C ASP A 31 -12.14 1.18 6.40
N GLY A 32 -11.08 1.63 5.70
CA GLY A 32 -10.39 2.90 5.94
C GLY A 32 -9.51 2.91 7.18
N LEU A 33 -9.35 1.78 7.88
CA LEU A 33 -8.54 1.68 9.09
C LEU A 33 -7.10 1.28 8.73
N PRO A 34 -6.10 1.63 9.56
CA PRO A 34 -4.73 1.14 9.37
C PRO A 34 -4.67 -0.39 9.36
N PHE A 35 -3.86 -0.96 8.48
CA PHE A 35 -3.66 -2.41 8.49
C PHE A 35 -3.07 -2.89 9.82
N SER A 36 -3.60 -4.01 10.32
CA SER A 36 -3.09 -4.62 11.56
C SER A 36 -1.65 -5.13 11.42
N SER A 37 -0.91 -5.20 12.53
CA SER A 37 0.43 -5.83 12.56
C SER A 37 0.43 -7.26 12.02
N ARG A 38 -0.64 -8.02 12.30
CA ARG A 38 -0.85 -9.38 11.78
C ARG A 38 -0.97 -9.40 10.25
N TYR A 39 -1.60 -8.40 9.64
CA TYR A 39 -1.68 -8.29 8.18
C TYR A 39 -0.29 -8.20 7.55
N TYR A 40 0.57 -7.31 8.04
CA TYR A 40 1.92 -7.14 7.49
C TYR A 40 2.78 -8.40 7.63
N LYS A 41 2.65 -9.12 8.76
CA LYS A 41 3.31 -10.42 8.94
C LYS A 41 2.88 -11.42 7.84
N LEU A 42 1.56 -11.61 7.68
CA LEU A 42 1.02 -12.53 6.68
C LEU A 42 1.33 -12.11 5.24
N LEU A 43 1.33 -10.81 4.96
CA LEU A 43 1.68 -10.27 3.64
C LEU A 43 3.13 -10.63 3.29
N ARG A 44 4.07 -10.46 4.23
CA ARG A 44 5.47 -10.83 4.02
C ARG A 44 5.63 -12.33 3.76
N GLU A 45 4.99 -13.17 4.57
CA GLU A 45 5.03 -14.63 4.41
C GLU A 45 4.45 -15.06 3.05
N ARG A 46 3.31 -14.47 2.65
CA ARG A 46 2.62 -14.79 1.41
C ARG A 46 3.36 -14.32 0.16
N LYS A 47 4.05 -13.18 0.21
CA LYS A 47 4.91 -12.69 -0.87
C LYS A 47 6.05 -13.66 -1.21
N GLY A 48 6.40 -14.57 -0.30
CA GLY A 48 7.37 -15.64 -0.55
C GLY A 48 6.80 -16.87 -1.27
N LEU A 49 5.49 -16.93 -1.54
CA LEU A 49 4.88 -18.06 -2.24
C LEU A 49 5.23 -18.05 -3.75
N PRO A 50 5.41 -19.22 -4.39
CA PRO A 50 5.80 -19.31 -5.80
C PRO A 50 4.93 -18.50 -6.78
N VAL A 51 3.63 -18.40 -6.52
CA VAL A 51 2.68 -17.63 -7.36
C VAL A 51 3.02 -16.14 -7.48
N TRP A 52 3.73 -15.55 -6.50
CA TRP A 52 4.14 -14.15 -6.59
C TRP A 52 5.15 -13.89 -7.72
N GLY A 53 5.94 -14.90 -8.11
CA GLY A 53 6.85 -14.82 -9.25
C GLY A 53 6.11 -14.76 -10.60
N ALA A 54 4.93 -15.37 -10.68
CA ALA A 54 4.10 -15.39 -11.89
C ALA A 54 3.02 -14.29 -11.90
N LYS A 55 2.96 -13.43 -10.87
CA LYS A 55 1.89 -12.45 -10.68
C LYS A 55 1.74 -11.51 -11.87
N CYS A 56 2.83 -10.96 -12.40
CA CYS A 56 2.77 -10.02 -13.52
C CYS A 56 2.26 -10.71 -14.80
N GLU A 57 2.84 -11.87 -15.14
CA GLU A 57 2.43 -12.66 -16.32
C GLU A 57 0.96 -13.08 -16.24
N PHE A 58 0.48 -13.44 -15.05
CA PHE A 58 -0.92 -13.74 -14.82
C PHE A 58 -1.82 -12.53 -15.09
N MET A 59 -1.46 -11.34 -14.58
CA MET A 59 -2.23 -10.11 -14.81
C MET A 59 -2.26 -9.72 -16.29
N ASP A 60 -1.13 -9.84 -16.99
CA ASP A 60 -1.03 -9.55 -18.42
C ASP A 60 -1.89 -10.51 -19.26
N SER A 61 -1.90 -11.79 -18.89
CA SER A 61 -2.77 -12.81 -19.50
C SER A 61 -4.25 -12.53 -19.25
N LEU A 62 -4.60 -12.09 -18.03
CA LEU A 62 -5.98 -11.76 -17.65
C LEU A 62 -6.50 -10.52 -18.39
N MET A 63 -5.63 -9.54 -18.66
CA MET A 63 -6.00 -8.35 -19.42
C MET A 63 -6.21 -8.63 -20.91
N SER A 64 -5.51 -9.62 -21.46
CA SER A 64 -5.54 -9.95 -22.89
C SER A 64 -6.53 -11.06 -23.27
N SER A 65 -6.92 -11.90 -22.31
CA SER A 65 -7.65 -13.14 -22.59
C SER A 65 -8.90 -13.28 -21.73
N GLN A 66 -10.00 -13.74 -22.34
CA GLN A 66 -11.27 -13.99 -21.64
C GLN A 66 -11.19 -15.17 -20.64
N ILE A 67 -10.32 -16.15 -20.93
CA ILE A 67 -10.12 -17.35 -20.12
C ILE A 67 -8.61 -17.59 -19.99
N VAL A 68 -8.15 -17.82 -18.76
CA VAL A 68 -6.75 -18.15 -18.44
C VAL A 68 -6.73 -19.46 -17.66
N ILE A 69 -5.90 -20.41 -18.08
CA ILE A 69 -5.71 -21.69 -17.39
C ILE A 69 -4.41 -21.62 -16.59
N ILE A 70 -4.51 -21.82 -15.27
CA ILE A 70 -3.36 -21.82 -14.36
C ILE A 70 -3.13 -23.23 -13.84
N THR A 71 -1.90 -23.71 -13.89
CA THR A 71 -1.49 -24.98 -13.28
C THR A 71 -0.41 -24.73 -12.23
N GLY A 72 -0.48 -25.44 -11.12
CA GLY A 72 0.47 -25.32 -10.02
C GLY A 72 0.41 -26.55 -9.12
N THR A 73 1.54 -26.89 -8.50
CA THR A 73 1.57 -27.94 -7.49
C THR A 73 0.92 -27.46 -6.19
N ALA A 74 0.61 -28.39 -5.29
CA ALA A 74 0.04 -28.05 -3.98
C ALA A 74 0.96 -27.08 -3.22
N LYS A 75 0.37 -26.18 -2.42
CA LYS A 75 1.07 -25.16 -1.60
C LYS A 75 1.81 -24.07 -2.38
N THR A 76 1.58 -23.95 -3.69
CA THR A 76 2.10 -22.83 -4.49
C THR A 76 1.44 -21.49 -4.18
N GLY A 77 0.25 -21.50 -3.56
CA GLY A 77 -0.54 -20.31 -3.24
C GLY A 77 -1.74 -20.08 -4.16
N GLN A 78 -2.00 -20.99 -5.11
CA GLN A 78 -2.99 -20.82 -6.19
C GLN A 78 -4.42 -20.46 -5.74
N SER A 79 -4.91 -21.00 -4.62
CA SER A 79 -6.30 -20.75 -4.19
C SER A 79 -6.46 -19.53 -3.28
N THR A 80 -5.36 -19.03 -2.69
CA THR A 80 -5.41 -18.02 -1.63
C THR A 80 -4.85 -16.67 -2.08
N GLN A 81 -3.94 -16.68 -3.06
CA GLN A 81 -3.36 -15.47 -3.68
C GLN A 81 -4.13 -15.12 -4.93
#